data_AF-A0AA88A1P0-F1
#
_entry.id   AF-A0AA88A1P0-F1
#
_cell.length_a   1.000
_cell.length_b   1.000
_cell.length_c   1.000
_cell.angle_alpha   90.00
_cell.angle_beta   90.00
_cell.angle_gamma   90.00
#
_symmetry.space_group_name_H-M   'P 1'
#
loop_
_entity.id
_entity.type
_entity.pdbx_description
1 polymer ?
#
loop_
_entity_poly.entity_id
_entity_poly.type
_entity_poly.pdbx_seq_one_letter_code
_entity_poly.pdbx_strand_id
1 'polypeptide(L)'
;MGSTFAHCVIALLIASTFAGSCAASRDCPFNNTNSQLKHGQNWWNRPNKTQGAAPNKIIVGGSEKWHFGFNYTDWALKHGPFYINDVLVFKYDPPSNGAHPHSVYVLPDFWSFKNCDLSRARKVANGTQGSEYGYEFKLKIRKTHYFACGESNSIHCNLGLMKFSVLPIPRGWHK
;
A
#
# COMPACT_ATOMS: atom_id res chain seq x y z
N MET A 1 -20.62 53.07 -41.38
CA MET A 1 -21.01 53.95 -40.26
C MET A 1 -21.56 53.05 -39.17
N GLY A 2 -20.98 52.81 -38.00
CA GLY A 2 -19.79 53.29 -37.30
C GLY A 2 -20.02 52.96 -35.81
N SER A 3 -18.98 52.50 -35.10
CA SER A 3 -18.81 52.56 -33.63
C SER A 3 -19.77 51.70 -32.76
N THR A 4 -19.41 51.01 -31.67
CA THR A 4 -18.21 51.04 -30.81
C THR A 4 -18.17 49.77 -29.96
N PHE A 5 -16.95 49.26 -29.73
CA PHE A 5 -16.62 48.31 -28.67
C PHE A 5 -16.88 48.91 -27.28
N ALA A 6 -17.36 48.10 -26.33
CA ALA A 6 -17.23 48.39 -24.90
C ALA A 6 -16.86 47.11 -24.15
N HIS A 7 -15.60 47.06 -23.75
CA HIS A 7 -15.01 46.09 -22.84
C HIS A 7 -15.49 46.38 -21.40
N CYS A 8 -15.72 45.34 -20.60
CA CYS A 8 -15.56 45.41 -19.15
C CYS A 8 -15.24 44.01 -18.61
N VAL A 9 -13.96 43.65 -18.66
CA VAL A 9 -13.38 42.56 -17.87
C VAL A 9 -13.02 43.16 -16.51
N ILE A 10 -13.65 42.69 -15.43
CA ILE A 10 -13.23 43.04 -14.06
C ILE A 10 -12.58 41.80 -13.46
N ALA A 11 -11.25 41.78 -13.49
CA ALA A 11 -10.41 40.86 -12.74
C ALA A 11 -10.14 41.46 -11.35
N LEU A 12 -10.52 40.75 -10.29
CA LEU A 12 -10.16 41.11 -8.92
C LEU A 12 -8.94 40.29 -8.49
N LEU A 13 -7.77 40.93 -8.53
CA LEU A 13 -6.55 40.47 -7.89
C LEU A 13 -6.52 41.00 -6.45
N ILE A 14 -6.53 40.11 -5.46
CA ILE A 14 -6.20 40.48 -4.08
C ILE A 14 -4.85 39.84 -3.76
N ALA A 15 -3.79 40.64 -3.89
CA ALA A 15 -2.48 40.36 -3.34
C ALA A 15 -2.42 40.95 -1.92
N SER A 16 -2.33 40.10 -0.89
CA SER A 16 -2.07 40.53 0.48
C SER A 16 -0.66 40.14 0.88
N THR A 17 0.29 41.05 0.60
CA THR A 17 1.63 41.03 1.18
C THR A 17 1.60 41.73 2.53
N PHE A 18 1.71 40.98 3.62
CA PHE A 18 2.26 41.52 4.87
C PHE A 18 3.66 40.99 5.05
N ALA A 19 4.61 41.90 4.92
CA ALA A 19 6.00 41.74 5.31
C ALA A 19 6.09 41.64 6.84
N GLY A 20 6.62 40.51 7.33
CA GLY A 20 7.20 40.41 8.66
C GLY A 20 8.71 40.23 8.49
N SER A 21 9.46 41.33 8.62
CA SER A 21 10.92 41.33 8.55
C SER A 21 11.54 40.59 9.72
N CYS A 22 12.59 39.87 9.39
CA CYS A 22 13.54 39.18 10.24
C CYS A 22 14.25 40.10 11.26
N ALA A 23 14.45 39.58 12.47
CA ALA A 23 15.53 39.98 13.38
C ALA A 23 16.01 38.76 14.19
N ALA A 24 17.33 38.69 14.33
CA ALA A 24 18.12 37.56 14.77
C ALA A 24 18.10 37.35 16.29
N SER A 25 18.24 36.10 16.73
CA SER A 25 19.20 35.78 17.78
C SER A 25 20.00 34.55 17.33
N ARG A 26 21.22 34.84 16.88
CA ARG A 26 22.30 33.85 16.83
C ARG A 26 22.69 33.59 18.26
N ASP A 27 22.57 32.35 18.72
CA ASP A 27 23.38 31.79 19.81
C ASP A 27 23.47 30.27 19.63
N CYS A 28 24.22 29.86 18.61
CA CYS A 28 24.88 28.55 18.63
C CYS A 28 26.31 28.77 19.13
N PRO A 29 26.63 28.55 20.41
CA PRO A 29 28.01 28.45 20.81
C PRO A 29 28.50 27.02 20.52
N PHE A 30 29.11 26.84 19.35
CA PHE A 30 30.19 25.85 19.26
C PHE A 30 31.38 26.44 20.03
N ASN A 31 31.62 25.96 21.25
CA ASN A 31 32.93 26.11 21.87
C ASN A 31 33.46 24.75 22.31
N ASN A 32 34.61 24.42 21.74
CA ASN A 32 35.42 23.26 22.03
C ASN A 32 36.46 23.68 23.07
N THR A 33 36.27 23.29 24.32
CA THR A 33 37.38 23.12 25.26
C THR A 33 37.11 21.98 26.23
N ASN A 34 38.12 21.13 26.30
CA ASN A 34 38.27 19.94 27.11
C ASN A 34 38.18 20.26 28.62
N SER A 35 37.22 19.64 29.32
CA SER A 35 37.30 19.45 30.77
C SER A 35 37.06 17.97 31.09
N GLN A 36 38.15 17.21 31.15
CA GLN A 36 38.15 15.91 31.80
C GLN A 36 37.90 16.10 33.30
N LEU A 37 36.75 15.63 33.80
CA LEU A 37 36.64 15.03 35.13
C LEU A 37 35.74 13.79 35.05
N LYS A 38 36.23 12.75 35.73
CA LYS A 38 35.93 11.32 35.57
C LYS A 38 34.64 10.91 36.32
N HIS A 39 34.33 9.61 36.18
CA HIS A 39 33.29 8.79 36.82
C HIS A 39 31.97 8.77 36.02
N GLY A 40 31.53 7.69 35.38
CA GLY A 40 31.88 6.29 35.47
C GLY A 40 30.58 5.50 35.23
N GLN A 41 30.69 4.46 34.38
CA GLN A 41 29.77 3.32 34.28
C GLN A 41 28.57 3.41 33.30
N ASN A 42 28.74 2.64 32.21
CA ASN A 42 27.72 1.80 31.56
C ASN A 42 26.76 2.43 30.53
N TRP A 43 27.30 2.82 29.38
CA TRP A 43 26.53 3.02 28.13
C TRP A 43 26.18 1.71 27.40
N TRP A 44 26.09 0.58 28.10
CA TRP A 44 25.74 -0.73 27.52
C TRP A 44 24.25 -1.10 27.65
N ASN A 45 23.36 -0.13 27.87
CA ASN A 45 21.92 -0.39 27.91
C ASN A 45 21.11 0.74 27.25
N ARG A 46 21.41 1.02 25.98
CA ARG A 46 20.37 1.54 25.09
C ARG A 46 19.81 0.32 24.36
N PRO A 47 18.68 -0.28 24.77
CA PRO A 47 17.97 -1.18 23.88
C PRO A 47 17.41 -0.30 22.76
N ASN A 48 18.23 0.03 21.77
CA ASN A 48 17.76 0.54 20.49
C ASN A 48 17.15 -0.64 19.74
N LYS A 49 16.04 -1.11 20.29
CA LYS A 49 15.22 -2.17 19.74
C LYS A 49 13.91 -1.50 19.35
N THR A 50 13.95 -0.65 18.33
CA THR A 50 12.94 -0.78 17.28
C THR A 50 13.14 -2.17 16.67
N GLN A 51 12.67 -3.18 17.41
CA GLN A 51 12.21 -4.42 16.82
C GLN A 51 11.33 -3.98 15.66
N GLY A 52 11.84 -4.05 14.43
CA GLY A 52 10.97 -3.95 13.27
C GLY A 52 9.89 -4.98 13.53
N ALA A 53 8.65 -4.51 13.70
CA ALA A 53 7.53 -5.38 14.04
C ALA A 53 7.57 -6.58 13.10
N ALA A 54 7.42 -7.78 13.66
CA ALA A 54 7.45 -9.00 12.88
C ALA A 54 6.47 -8.88 11.70
N PRO A 55 6.77 -9.48 10.54
CA PRO A 55 5.89 -9.35 9.40
C PRO A 55 4.50 -9.91 9.71
N ASN A 56 3.45 -9.17 9.34
CA ASN A 56 2.09 -9.61 9.58
C ASN A 56 1.72 -10.72 8.60
N LYS A 57 1.05 -11.77 9.07
CA LYS A 57 0.32 -12.71 8.21
C LYS A 57 -1.13 -12.26 8.13
N ILE A 58 -1.57 -11.89 6.93
CA ILE A 58 -2.87 -11.26 6.66
C ILE A 58 -3.69 -12.20 5.79
N ILE A 59 -4.80 -12.70 6.32
CA ILE A 59 -5.74 -13.50 5.53
C ILE A 59 -6.50 -12.55 4.60
N VAL A 60 -6.38 -12.77 3.29
CA VAL A 60 -7.08 -11.97 2.27
C VAL A 60 -8.59 -12.18 2.41
N GLY A 61 -9.33 -11.08 2.57
CA GLY A 61 -10.78 -11.10 2.84
C GLY A 61 -11.16 -11.41 4.30
N GLY A 62 -10.21 -11.66 5.20
CA GLY A 62 -10.51 -11.96 6.60
C GLY A 62 -11.38 -13.22 6.76
N SER A 63 -12.56 -13.09 7.37
CA SER A 63 -13.53 -14.18 7.53
C SER A 63 -14.15 -14.66 6.22
N GLU A 64 -14.28 -13.76 5.24
CA GLU A 64 -14.84 -14.07 3.92
C GLU A 64 -13.87 -14.90 3.08
N LYS A 65 -12.56 -14.78 3.35
CA LYS A 65 -11.48 -15.44 2.60
C LYS A 65 -11.47 -15.01 1.13
N TRP A 66 -10.97 -15.84 0.21
CA TRP A 66 -10.88 -15.58 -1.23
C TRP A 66 -12.01 -16.28 -2.01
N HIS A 67 -13.07 -15.57 -2.39
CA HIS A 67 -14.23 -16.11 -3.09
C HIS A 67 -14.92 -15.08 -3.99
N PHE A 68 -15.87 -15.57 -4.80
CA PHE A 68 -16.64 -14.77 -5.74
C PHE A 68 -17.64 -13.84 -5.04
N GLY A 69 -17.73 -12.59 -5.51
CA GLY A 69 -18.75 -11.62 -5.10
C GLY A 69 -18.38 -10.75 -3.91
N PHE A 70 -17.15 -10.82 -3.41
CA PHE A 70 -16.68 -10.00 -2.29
C PHE A 70 -15.89 -8.78 -2.76
N ASN A 71 -16.10 -7.63 -2.10
CA ASN A 71 -15.43 -6.38 -2.44
C ASN A 71 -14.03 -6.29 -1.81
N TYR A 72 -13.04 -6.89 -2.46
CA TYR A 72 -11.65 -6.85 -1.99
C TYR A 72 -11.01 -5.45 -2.06
N THR A 73 -11.56 -4.53 -2.85
CA THR A 73 -11.07 -3.15 -2.88
C THR A 73 -11.40 -2.43 -1.58
N ASP A 74 -12.65 -2.53 -1.12
CA ASP A 74 -13.07 -1.98 0.17
C ASP A 74 -12.33 -2.65 1.33
N TRP A 75 -12.20 -3.98 1.31
CA TRP A 75 -11.41 -4.72 2.30
C TRP A 75 -9.96 -4.23 2.37
N ALA A 76 -9.27 -4.10 1.23
CA ALA A 76 -7.87 -3.68 1.21
C ALA A 76 -7.70 -2.25 1.73
N LEU A 77 -8.62 -1.34 1.40
CA LEU A 77 -8.60 0.04 1.90
C LEU A 77 -8.80 0.12 3.41
N LYS A 78 -9.74 -0.66 3.95
CA LYS A 78 -10.02 -0.70 5.40
C LYS A 78 -8.97 -1.43 6.22
N HIS A 79 -8.31 -2.44 5.63
CA HIS A 79 -7.29 -3.24 6.32
C HIS A 79 -5.90 -2.60 6.29
N GLY A 80 -5.64 -1.72 5.32
CA GLY A 80 -4.36 -1.03 5.20
C GLY A 80 -4.02 -0.19 6.45
N PRO A 81 -2.75 0.22 6.60
CA PRO A 81 -1.66 0.10 5.64
C PRO A 81 -1.01 -1.30 5.60
N PHE A 82 -0.58 -1.72 4.41
CA PHE A 82 0.24 -2.91 4.21
C PHE A 82 1.72 -2.55 4.25
N TYR A 83 2.55 -3.43 4.79
CA TYR A 83 3.97 -3.19 4.93
C TYR A 83 4.83 -4.15 4.12
N ILE A 84 6.03 -3.69 3.78
CA ILE A 84 7.06 -4.55 3.23
C ILE A 84 7.33 -5.71 4.21
N ASN A 85 7.48 -6.90 3.63
CA ASN A 85 7.58 -8.21 4.24
C ASN A 85 6.29 -8.81 4.79
N ASP A 86 5.17 -8.08 4.84
CA ASP A 86 3.88 -8.70 5.18
C ASP A 86 3.56 -9.84 4.20
N VAL A 87 2.83 -10.83 4.70
CA VAL A 87 2.45 -12.03 3.98
C VAL A 87 0.94 -12.02 3.81
N LEU A 88 0.50 -12.02 2.55
CA LEU A 88 -0.91 -12.22 2.21
C LEU A 88 -1.18 -13.73 2.11
N VAL A 89 -2.15 -14.21 2.88
CA VAL A 89 -2.56 -15.62 2.92
C VAL A 89 -3.90 -15.74 2.17
N PHE A 90 -3.86 -16.39 1.01
CA PHE A 90 -5.03 -16.65 0.19
C PHE A 90 -5.64 -17.99 0.56
N LYS A 91 -6.84 -17.97 1.13
CA LYS A 91 -7.58 -19.17 1.53
C LYS A 91 -8.84 -19.31 0.67
N TYR A 92 -9.04 -20.46 0.05
CA TYR A 92 -10.17 -20.81 -0.81
C TYR A 92 -10.31 -22.32 -0.92
N ASP A 93 -11.55 -22.77 -1.14
CA ASP A 93 -11.82 -24.20 -1.20
C ASP A 93 -11.22 -24.83 -2.47
N PRO A 94 -10.71 -26.07 -2.38
CA PRO A 94 -10.24 -26.79 -3.55
C PRO A 94 -11.40 -27.10 -4.50
N PRO A 95 -11.12 -27.36 -5.78
CA PRO A 95 -12.15 -27.69 -6.75
C PRO A 95 -12.90 -28.96 -6.30
N SER A 96 -14.22 -28.92 -6.27
CA SER A 96 -15.08 -30.05 -5.94
C SER A 96 -16.31 -30.06 -6.83
N ASN A 97 -17.10 -31.14 -6.81
CA ASN A 97 -18.30 -31.25 -7.62
C ASN A 97 -19.30 -30.14 -7.25
N GLY A 98 -19.41 -29.12 -8.12
CA GLY A 98 -20.29 -27.96 -7.93
C GLY A 98 -19.59 -26.69 -7.45
N ALA A 99 -18.34 -26.75 -6.99
CA ALA A 99 -17.57 -25.56 -6.60
C ALA A 99 -16.65 -25.11 -7.74
N HIS A 100 -16.77 -23.84 -8.15
CA HIS A 100 -15.87 -23.28 -9.15
C HIS A 100 -14.46 -23.12 -8.56
N PRO A 101 -13.41 -23.57 -9.27
CA PRO A 101 -12.03 -23.43 -8.79
C PRO A 101 -11.69 -21.95 -8.59
N HIS A 102 -10.71 -21.69 -7.72
CA HIS A 102 -10.11 -20.37 -7.55
C HIS A 102 -8.59 -20.45 -7.76
N SER A 103 -8.00 -19.35 -8.21
CA SER A 103 -6.56 -19.22 -8.35
C SER A 103 -6.13 -17.82 -7.97
N VAL A 104 -4.83 -17.62 -7.88
CA VAL A 104 -4.24 -16.32 -7.59
C VAL A 104 -3.23 -16.00 -8.67
N TYR A 105 -3.44 -14.87 -9.33
CA TYR A 105 -2.54 -14.28 -10.30
C TYR A 105 -2.00 -12.96 -9.78
N VAL A 106 -0.76 -12.65 -10.15
CA VAL A 106 -0.18 -11.31 -10.01
C VAL A 106 -0.09 -10.68 -11.39
N LEU A 107 -0.76 -9.56 -11.58
CA LEU A 107 -0.82 -8.84 -12.86
C LEU A 107 0.33 -7.83 -12.95
N PRO A 108 0.86 -7.60 -14.16
CA PRO A 108 2.06 -6.80 -14.35
C PRO A 108 1.83 -5.29 -14.13
N ASP A 109 0.62 -4.80 -14.41
CA ASP A 109 0.29 -3.39 -14.39
C ASP A 109 -1.20 -3.12 -14.20
N PHE A 110 -1.53 -1.83 -14.03
CA PHE A 110 -2.88 -1.34 -13.80
C PHE A 110 -3.85 -1.65 -14.95
N TRP A 111 -3.39 -1.64 -16.20
CA TRP A 111 -4.27 -1.87 -17.35
C TRP A 111 -4.70 -3.33 -17.43
N SER A 112 -3.75 -4.25 -17.26
CA SER A 112 -4.07 -5.68 -17.14
C SER A 112 -4.99 -5.95 -15.95
N PHE A 113 -4.77 -5.29 -14.80
CA PHE A 113 -5.65 -5.36 -13.63
C PHE A 113 -7.08 -4.86 -13.88
N LYS A 114 -7.21 -3.67 -14.47
CA LYS A 114 -8.50 -3.05 -14.74
C LYS A 114 -9.34 -3.92 -15.67
N ASN A 115 -8.73 -4.40 -16.76
CA ASN A 115 -9.38 -5.17 -17.82
C ASN A 115 -9.48 -6.67 -17.53
N CYS A 116 -8.89 -7.15 -16.41
CA CYS A 116 -8.74 -8.57 -16.12
C CYS A 116 -8.08 -9.36 -17.27
N ASP A 117 -7.11 -8.73 -17.92
CA ASP A 117 -6.26 -9.36 -18.92
C ASP A 117 -5.14 -10.13 -18.22
N LEU A 118 -5.27 -11.46 -18.25
CA LEU A 118 -4.35 -12.39 -17.60
C LEU A 118 -3.26 -12.92 -18.53
N SER A 119 -3.21 -12.48 -19.80
CA SER A 119 -2.27 -12.99 -20.81
C SER A 119 -0.80 -12.85 -20.38
N ARG A 120 -0.48 -11.79 -19.64
CA ARG A 120 0.86 -11.51 -19.08
C ARG A 120 0.92 -11.70 -17.55
N ALA A 121 -0.15 -12.21 -16.95
CA ALA A 121 -0.21 -12.38 -15.51
C ALA A 121 0.54 -13.64 -15.07
N ARG A 122 1.20 -13.57 -13.92
CA ARG A 122 1.86 -14.73 -13.34
C ARG A 122 0.91 -15.45 -12.40
N LYS A 123 0.54 -16.69 -12.71
CA LYS A 123 -0.15 -17.58 -11.77
C LYS A 123 0.79 -17.90 -10.61
N VAL A 124 0.39 -17.55 -9.39
CA VAL A 124 1.16 -17.79 -8.17
C VAL A 124 0.55 -18.89 -7.31
N ALA A 125 -0.76 -19.13 -7.44
CA ALA A 125 -1.44 -20.24 -6.79
C ALA A 125 -2.50 -20.85 -7.72
N ASN A 126 -2.61 -22.18 -7.72
CA ASN A 126 -3.61 -22.95 -8.46
C ASN A 126 -4.79 -23.36 -7.58
N GLY A 127 -5.80 -24.02 -8.19
CA GLY A 127 -7.04 -24.50 -7.55
C GLY A 127 -6.88 -25.15 -6.18
N THR A 128 -5.82 -25.93 -5.96
CA THR A 128 -5.68 -26.74 -4.74
C THR A 128 -4.83 -26.07 -3.67
N GLN A 129 -4.11 -24.99 -4.01
CA GLN A 129 -3.19 -24.33 -3.09
C GLN A 129 -3.88 -23.38 -2.10
N GLY A 130 -5.16 -23.10 -2.29
CA GLY A 130 -5.96 -22.26 -1.40
C GLY A 130 -6.41 -22.91 -0.10
N SER A 131 -6.13 -24.21 0.12
CA SER A 131 -6.56 -25.07 1.24
C SER A 131 -6.67 -24.44 2.66
N GLU A 132 -6.95 -25.26 3.68
CA GLU A 132 -6.97 -24.78 5.07
C GLU A 132 -5.70 -24.01 5.50
N TYR A 133 -4.53 -24.32 4.94
CA TYR A 133 -3.30 -23.56 5.21
C TYR A 133 -3.19 -22.29 4.37
N GLY A 134 -3.79 -22.29 3.17
CA GLY A 134 -3.75 -21.21 2.20
C GLY A 134 -2.41 -21.06 1.48
N TYR A 135 -2.42 -20.24 0.43
CA TYR A 135 -1.22 -19.84 -0.30
C TYR A 135 -0.65 -18.55 0.28
N GLU A 136 0.63 -18.56 0.64
CA GLU A 136 1.32 -17.39 1.19
C GLU A 136 2.07 -16.59 0.12
N PHE A 137 1.72 -15.31 -0.04
CA PHE A 137 2.42 -14.36 -0.90
C PHE A 137 3.09 -13.26 -0.08
N LYS A 138 4.43 -13.19 -0.12
CA LYS A 138 5.21 -12.18 0.59
C LYS A 138 5.37 -10.88 -0.21
N LEU A 139 4.99 -9.74 0.38
CA LEU A 139 5.14 -8.40 -0.18
C LEU A 139 6.58 -7.90 -0.04
N LYS A 140 7.46 -8.26 -0.99
CA LYS A 140 8.91 -8.04 -0.87
C LYS A 140 9.40 -6.64 -1.21
N ILE A 141 8.71 -5.91 -2.10
CA ILE A 141 9.21 -4.65 -2.66
C ILE A 141 8.14 -3.57 -2.63
N ARG A 142 8.55 -2.30 -2.56
CA ARG A 142 7.64 -1.15 -2.59
C ARG A 142 7.16 -0.88 -4.03
N LYS A 143 6.17 -1.63 -4.46
CA LYS A 143 5.43 -1.41 -5.71
C LYS A 143 3.98 -1.82 -5.53
N THR A 144 3.09 -1.30 -6.37
CA THR A 144 1.71 -1.81 -6.39
C THR A 144 1.71 -3.25 -6.88
N HIS A 145 1.12 -4.14 -6.10
CA HIS A 145 0.86 -5.53 -6.46
C HIS A 145 -0.61 -5.65 -6.83
N TYR A 146 -0.88 -6.10 -8.04
CA TYR A 146 -2.23 -6.32 -8.54
C TYR A 146 -2.54 -7.81 -8.48
N PHE A 147 -3.53 -8.20 -7.68
CA PHE A 147 -3.96 -9.58 -7.52
C PHE A 147 -5.32 -9.79 -8.17
N ALA A 148 -5.51 -10.95 -8.81
CA ALA A 148 -6.83 -11.36 -9.29
C ALA A 148 -6.99 -12.89 -9.36
N CYS A 149 -8.24 -13.35 -9.44
CA CYS A 149 -8.57 -14.74 -9.74
C CYS A 149 -8.64 -14.93 -11.24
N GLY A 150 -7.97 -15.97 -11.76
CA GLY A 150 -7.93 -16.23 -13.20
C GLY A 150 -8.88 -17.32 -13.69
N GLU A 151 -9.76 -17.81 -12.83
CA GLU A 151 -10.69 -18.89 -13.16
C GLU A 151 -11.91 -18.38 -13.94
N SER A 152 -12.56 -19.33 -14.63
CA SER A 152 -13.76 -19.09 -15.44
C SER A 152 -13.57 -18.01 -16.51
N ASN A 153 -12.48 -18.05 -17.27
CA ASN A 153 -12.19 -17.10 -18.37
C ASN A 153 -12.30 -15.63 -17.91
N SER A 154 -11.63 -15.28 -16.82
CA SER A 154 -11.65 -13.94 -16.19
C SER A 154 -13.00 -13.49 -15.60
N ILE A 155 -14.05 -14.30 -15.62
CA ILE A 155 -15.35 -13.96 -15.02
C ILE A 155 -15.20 -13.69 -13.52
N HIS A 156 -14.37 -14.47 -12.81
CA HIS A 156 -14.13 -14.26 -11.38
C HIS A 156 -13.47 -12.90 -11.09
N CYS A 157 -12.55 -12.46 -11.95
CA CYS A 157 -11.90 -11.16 -11.82
C CYS A 157 -12.85 -9.99 -12.16
N ASN A 158 -13.61 -10.11 -13.25
CA ASN A 158 -14.45 -9.02 -13.77
C ASN A 158 -15.78 -8.90 -13.03
N LEU A 159 -16.58 -9.97 -13.05
CA LEU A 159 -17.92 -9.98 -12.46
C LEU A 159 -17.88 -10.40 -10.98
N GLY A 160 -17.00 -11.33 -10.65
CA GLY A 160 -16.84 -11.83 -9.28
C GLY A 160 -16.10 -10.89 -8.33
N LEU A 161 -15.62 -9.74 -8.82
CA LEU A 161 -14.84 -8.76 -8.05
C LEU A 161 -13.61 -9.37 -7.35
N MET A 162 -13.15 -10.56 -7.76
CA MET A 162 -12.02 -11.26 -7.16
C MET A 162 -10.70 -10.64 -7.63
N LYS A 163 -10.49 -9.38 -7.28
CA LYS A 163 -9.30 -8.59 -7.60
C LYS A 163 -9.11 -7.45 -6.60
N PHE A 164 -7.86 -7.16 -6.29
CA PHE A 164 -7.48 -5.98 -5.49
C PHE A 164 -6.03 -5.60 -5.75
N SER A 165 -5.63 -4.44 -5.24
CA SER A 165 -4.25 -3.99 -5.30
C SER A 165 -3.76 -3.48 -3.95
N VAL A 166 -2.50 -3.73 -3.64
CA VAL A 166 -1.84 -3.19 -2.45
C VAL A 166 -0.49 -2.56 -2.79
N LEU A 167 -0.18 -1.44 -2.15
CA LEU A 167 1.14 -0.80 -2.21
C LEU A 167 1.80 -0.95 -0.82
N PRO A 168 2.61 -1.99 -0.57
CA PRO A 168 3.32 -2.14 0.68
C PRO A 168 4.33 -1.00 0.85
N ILE A 169 4.37 -0.43 2.04
CA ILE A 169 5.31 0.65 2.39
C ILE A 169 6.30 0.20 3.48
N PRO A 170 7.42 0.91 3.70
CA PRO A 170 8.33 0.58 4.80
C PRO A 170 7.67 0.81 6.17
N ARG A 171 7.93 -0.09 7.13
CA ARG A 171 7.49 0.14 8.52
C ARG A 171 8.17 1.40 9.07
N GLY A 172 7.41 2.26 9.74
CA GLY A 172 7.91 3.52 10.30
C GLY A 172 7.76 4.75 9.40
N TRP A 173 7.26 4.62 8.18
CA TRP A 173 6.89 5.76 7.31
C TRP A 173 5.53 6.39 7.66
N HIS A 174 4.87 5.91 8.72
CA HIS A 174 3.56 6.37 9.21
C HIS A 174 3.61 6.88 10.66
N LYS A 175 4.77 7.36 11.12
CA LYS A 175 4.86 8.07 12.40
C LYS A 175 4.86 9.57 12.16
#